data_AF-A0A661QUC3-F1
#
_entry.id   AF-A0A661QUC3-F1
#
_cell.length_a   1.000
_cell.length_b   1.000
_cell.length_c   1.000
_cell.angle_alpha   90.00
_cell.angle_beta   90.00
_cell.angle_gamma   90.00
#
_symmetry.space_group_name_H-M   'P 1'
#
loop_
_entity.id
_entity.type
_entity.pdbx_description
1 polymer ?
#
loop_
_entity_poly.entity_id
_entity_poly.type
_entity_poly.pdbx_seq_one_letter_code
_entity_poly.pdbx_strand_id
1 'polypeptide(L)'
;MVKLGPEPVEMRAMSEDDIFSSRLKLLVIMAKAYLKDCPLGNYRKKAIIENANHVFYHSLHMVSESSTLKNNGLDFQADIVSKGKTSEEHLFHQRVQLLAVMAKALAEDRLKGHFRKRALTDNLNKICETLMFKFQIREVDFLKVA
;
A
#
# COMPACT_ATOMS: atom_id res chain seq x y z
N MET A 1 19.70 -30.46 -0.02
CA MET A 1 18.76 -29.39 -0.43
C MET A 1 19.27 -28.11 0.21
N VAL A 2 19.92 -27.23 -0.57
CA VAL A 2 20.52 -25.99 -0.04
C VAL A 2 19.40 -24.98 0.13
N LYS A 3 19.14 -24.53 1.36
CA LYS A 3 18.24 -23.40 1.61
C LYS A 3 18.95 -22.14 1.12
N LEU A 4 18.48 -21.58 0.02
CA LEU A 4 18.86 -20.24 -0.44
C LEU A 4 18.02 -19.24 0.35
N GLY A 5 18.64 -18.62 1.36
CA GLY A 5 18.07 -17.56 2.17
C GLY A 5 19.17 -16.89 3.00
N PRO A 6 18.93 -15.68 3.53
CA PRO A 6 19.88 -15.03 4.44
C PRO A 6 20.19 -15.95 5.63
N GLU A 7 21.40 -15.84 6.17
CA GLU A 7 21.74 -16.44 7.46
C GLU A 7 20.68 -16.02 8.50
N PRO A 8 20.24 -16.91 9.41
CA PRO A 8 19.20 -16.57 10.41
C PRO A 8 19.52 -15.32 11.24
N VAL A 9 20.82 -15.01 11.39
CA VAL A 9 21.34 -13.82 12.08
C VAL A 9 21.02 -12.51 11.33
N GLU A 10 20.83 -12.58 10.01
CA GLU A 10 20.50 -11.44 9.14
C GLU A 10 18.99 -11.25 8.94
N MET A 11 18.16 -12.19 9.44
CA MET A 11 16.71 -12.12 9.29
C MET A 11 16.10 -11.23 10.38
N ARG A 12 15.92 -9.94 10.07
CA ARG A 12 15.14 -9.03 10.92
C ARG A 12 13.67 -9.49 10.99
N ALA A 13 13.09 -9.48 12.19
CA ALA A 13 11.64 -9.66 12.36
C ALA A 13 10.86 -8.57 11.62
N MET A 14 9.89 -8.97 10.77
CA MET A 14 9.02 -8.03 10.07
C MET A 14 8.00 -7.45 11.04
N SER A 15 7.89 -6.11 11.09
CA SER A 15 6.79 -5.45 11.79
C SER A 15 5.49 -5.52 10.96
N GLU A 16 4.37 -5.20 11.60
CA GLU A 16 3.09 -5.01 10.90
C GLU A 16 3.19 -3.97 9.78
N ASP A 17 3.98 -2.91 9.98
CA ASP A 17 4.24 -1.88 8.97
C ASP A 17 5.07 -2.40 7.80
N ASP A 18 6.05 -3.28 8.05
CA ASP A 18 6.85 -3.94 7.01
C ASP A 18 5.96 -4.85 6.15
N ILE A 19 5.06 -5.59 6.80
CA ILE A 19 4.07 -6.45 6.14
C ILE A 19 3.11 -5.58 5.32
N PHE A 20 2.55 -4.54 5.90
CA PHE A 20 1.65 -3.60 5.23
C PHE A 20 2.33 -2.96 4.00
N SER A 21 3.55 -2.44 4.17
CA SER A 21 4.32 -1.83 3.08
C SER A 21 4.56 -2.81 1.94
N SER A 22 4.95 -4.06 2.25
CA SER A 22 5.17 -5.11 1.26
C SER A 22 3.89 -5.50 0.52
N ARG A 23 2.79 -5.68 1.27
CA ARG A 23 1.45 -5.96 0.75
C ARG A 23 0.95 -4.85 -0.16
N LEU A 24 1.10 -3.59 0.25
CA LEU A 24 0.74 -2.41 -0.54
C LEU A 24 1.54 -2.32 -1.84
N LYS A 25 2.87 -2.49 -1.78
CA LYS A 25 3.73 -2.51 -2.98
C LYS A 25 3.30 -3.59 -3.96
N LEU A 26 3.02 -4.80 -3.47
CA LEU A 26 2.53 -5.88 -4.31
C LEU A 26 1.18 -5.53 -4.95
N LEU A 27 0.26 -4.91 -4.20
CA LEU A 27 -1.04 -4.48 -4.71
C LEU A 27 -0.90 -3.41 -5.82
N VAL A 28 0.01 -2.45 -5.63
CA VAL A 28 0.37 -1.44 -6.64
C VAL A 28 0.89 -2.09 -7.92
N ILE A 29 1.81 -3.06 -7.79
CA ILE A 29 2.36 -3.78 -8.95
C ILE A 29 1.26 -4.54 -9.70
N MET A 30 0.41 -5.28 -8.99
CA MET A 30 -0.68 -6.04 -9.59
C MET A 30 -1.71 -5.15 -10.30
N ALA A 31 -2.07 -4.00 -9.69
CA ALA A 31 -2.97 -3.04 -10.31
C ALA A 31 -2.34 -2.37 -11.55
N LYS A 32 -1.05 -2.02 -11.51
CA LYS A 32 -0.32 -1.51 -12.68
C LYS A 32 -0.22 -2.54 -13.80
N ALA A 33 -0.01 -3.81 -13.48
CA ALA A 33 0.01 -4.89 -14.46
C ALA A 33 -1.35 -5.04 -15.15
N TYR A 34 -2.45 -4.97 -14.39
CA TYR A 34 -3.80 -4.97 -14.96
C TYR A 34 -4.04 -3.80 -15.92
N LEU A 35 -3.58 -2.59 -15.58
CA LEU A 35 -3.72 -1.42 -16.45
C LEU A 35 -2.93 -1.54 -17.76
N LYS A 36 -1.91 -2.41 -17.81
CA LYS A 36 -1.15 -2.79 -19.01
C LYS A 36 -1.72 -4.02 -19.72
N ASP A 37 -2.97 -4.38 -19.40
CA ASP A 37 -3.70 -5.52 -19.96
C ASP A 37 -2.97 -6.86 -19.76
N CYS A 38 -2.17 -6.99 -18.69
CA CYS A 38 -1.57 -8.27 -18.32
C CYS A 38 -2.66 -9.25 -17.84
N PRO A 39 -2.64 -10.51 -18.31
CA PRO A 39 -3.66 -11.48 -17.93
C PRO A 39 -3.60 -11.85 -16.45
N LEU A 40 -4.77 -11.85 -15.82
CA LEU A 40 -4.97 -12.28 -14.43
C LEU A 40 -5.60 -13.68 -14.41
N GLY A 41 -4.79 -14.70 -14.18
CA GLY A 41 -5.29 -16.04 -13.88
C GLY A 41 -5.96 -16.11 -12.49
N ASN A 42 -6.68 -17.19 -12.23
CA ASN A 42 -7.47 -17.38 -10.99
C ASN A 42 -6.65 -17.21 -9.71
N TYR A 43 -5.42 -17.73 -9.68
CA TYR A 43 -4.52 -17.56 -8.54
C TYR A 43 -4.17 -16.09 -8.28
N ARG A 44 -3.87 -15.31 -9.33
CA ARG A 44 -3.57 -13.88 -9.19
C ARG A 44 -4.80 -13.11 -8.74
N LYS A 45 -5.98 -13.43 -9.26
CA LYS A 45 -7.25 -12.81 -8.81
C LYS A 45 -7.47 -13.04 -7.31
N LYS A 46 -7.32 -14.28 -6.84
CA LYS A 46 -7.43 -14.61 -5.41
C LYS A 46 -6.40 -13.87 -4.56
N ALA A 47 -5.13 -13.85 -4.99
CA ALA A 47 -4.07 -13.13 -4.29
C ALA A 47 -4.34 -11.61 -4.23
N ILE A 48 -4.88 -11.01 -5.30
CA ILE A 48 -5.27 -9.59 -5.31
C ILE A 48 -6.36 -9.34 -4.26
N ILE A 49 -7.39 -10.18 -4.19
CA ILE A 49 -8.50 -10.01 -3.23
C ILE A 49 -8.01 -10.11 -1.79
N GLU A 50 -7.22 -11.14 -1.46
CA GLU A 50 -6.65 -11.33 -0.13
C GLU A 50 -5.74 -10.16 0.26
N ASN A 51 -4.87 -9.74 -0.66
CA ASN A 51 -3.96 -8.63 -0.43
C ASN A 51 -4.71 -7.29 -0.26
N ALA A 52 -5.75 -7.06 -1.08
CA ALA A 52 -6.60 -5.88 -0.97
C ALA A 52 -7.31 -5.81 0.38
N ASN A 53 -7.87 -6.92 0.86
CA ASN A 53 -8.55 -6.93 2.17
C ASN A 53 -7.56 -6.56 3.30
N HIS A 54 -6.36 -7.15 3.31
CA HIS A 54 -5.35 -6.85 4.33
C HIS A 54 -4.95 -5.37 4.33
N VAL A 55 -4.64 -4.84 3.14
CA VAL A 55 -4.25 -3.43 2.95
C VAL A 55 -5.37 -2.48 3.34
N PHE A 56 -6.62 -2.83 3.03
CA PHE A 56 -7.80 -2.04 3.39
C PHE A 56 -7.98 -1.92 4.89
N TYR A 57 -8.01 -3.05 5.61
CA TYR A 57 -8.25 -3.06 7.05
C TYR A 57 -7.12 -2.41 7.84
N HIS A 58 -5.87 -2.64 7.45
CA HIS A 58 -4.74 -1.93 8.06
C HIS A 58 -4.86 -0.42 7.87
N SER A 59 -5.21 0.05 6.66
CA SER A 59 -5.39 1.49 6.42
C SER A 59 -6.61 2.08 7.16
N LEU A 60 -7.67 1.29 7.33
CA LEU A 60 -8.83 1.67 8.13
C LEU A 60 -8.48 1.86 9.61
N HIS A 61 -7.63 1.01 10.16
CA HIS A 61 -7.12 1.17 11.52
C HIS A 61 -6.38 2.50 11.68
N MET A 62 -5.43 2.78 10.76
CA MET A 62 -4.63 4.02 10.80
C MET A 62 -5.48 5.30 10.69
N VAL A 63 -6.51 5.28 9.84
CA VAL A 63 -7.48 6.39 9.72
C VAL A 63 -8.26 6.58 11.03
N SER A 64 -8.70 5.49 11.65
CA SER A 64 -9.50 5.52 12.88
C SER A 64 -8.70 6.02 14.07
N GLU A 65 -7.46 5.56 14.23
CA GLU A 65 -6.54 6.02 15.29
C GLU A 65 -6.19 7.51 15.15
N SER A 66 -6.00 7.99 13.92
CA SER A 66 -5.77 9.42 13.68
C SER A 66 -6.96 10.28 14.11
N SER A 67 -8.19 9.78 13.92
CA SER A 67 -9.41 10.48 14.33
C SER A 67 -9.62 10.50 15.85
N THR A 68 -9.25 9.44 16.57
CA THR A 68 -9.37 9.39 18.04
C THR A 68 -8.33 10.27 18.72
N LEU A 69 -7.10 10.33 18.20
CA LEU A 69 -6.05 11.24 18.68
C LEU A 69 -6.44 12.72 18.56
N LYS A 70 -7.11 13.11 17.47
CA LYS A 70 -7.60 14.49 17.29
C LYS A 70 -8.68 14.90 18.28
N ASN A 71 -9.46 13.94 18.81
CA ASN A 71 -10.55 14.23 19.74
C ASN A 71 -10.07 14.35 21.21
N ASN A 72 -8.88 13.85 21.54
CA ASN A 72 -8.38 13.79 22.91
C ASN A 72 -7.51 14.99 23.36
N GLY A 73 -7.49 16.09 22.61
CA GLY A 73 -7.08 17.41 23.11
C GLY A 73 -5.63 17.55 23.60
N LEU A 74 -4.68 16.81 23.04
CA LEU A 74 -3.24 17.00 23.33
C LEU A 74 -2.66 18.10 22.43
N ASP A 75 -3.17 19.32 22.59
CA ASP A 75 -2.63 20.54 21.97
C ASP A 75 -1.54 21.13 22.86
N PHE A 76 -0.27 20.82 22.58
CA PHE A 76 0.85 21.66 23.01
C PHE A 76 1.82 21.89 21.84
N GLN A 77 1.66 23.05 21.21
CA GLN A 77 2.70 23.90 20.62
C GLN A 77 3.56 23.39 19.44
N ALA A 78 3.35 22.17 18.94
CA ALA A 78 3.95 21.63 17.70
C ALA A 78 3.00 21.70 16.47
N ASP A 79 2.00 22.58 16.53
CA ASP A 79 0.66 22.36 15.96
C ASP A 79 0.57 22.52 14.42
N ILE A 80 1.35 23.40 13.80
CA ILE A 80 1.22 23.66 12.35
C ILE A 80 1.86 22.54 11.50
N VAL A 81 3.06 22.08 11.87
CA VAL A 81 3.79 21.03 11.13
C VAL A 81 3.18 19.64 11.41
N SER A 82 2.75 19.40 12.66
CA SER A 82 2.05 18.19 13.09
C SER A 82 0.71 18.00 12.36
N LYS A 83 -0.09 19.07 12.25
CA LYS A 83 -1.40 19.04 11.59
C LYS A 83 -1.31 18.83 10.08
N GLY A 84 -0.28 19.38 9.44
CA GLY A 84 0.02 19.10 8.02
C GLY A 84 0.39 17.62 7.79
N LYS A 85 1.30 17.09 8.61
CA LYS A 85 1.78 15.70 8.51
C LYS A 85 0.67 14.66 8.76
N THR A 86 -0.18 14.90 9.76
CA THR A 86 -1.33 14.02 10.06
C THR A 86 -2.42 14.08 8.98
N SER A 87 -2.61 15.23 8.33
CA SER A 87 -3.54 15.38 7.20
C SER A 87 -3.08 14.59 5.97
N GLU A 88 -1.80 14.68 5.61
CA GLU A 88 -1.22 13.95 4.47
C GLU A 88 -1.22 12.43 4.68
N GLU A 89 -0.95 11.98 5.90
CA GLU A 89 -1.01 10.57 6.28
C GLU A 89 -2.42 10.01 6.20
N HIS A 90 -3.39 10.75 6.73
CA HIS A 90 -4.79 10.36 6.62
C HIS A 90 -5.25 10.27 5.16
N LEU A 91 -4.88 11.26 4.33
CA LEU A 91 -5.18 11.25 2.90
C LEU A 91 -4.51 10.09 2.17
N PHE A 92 -3.29 9.72 2.56
CA PHE A 92 -2.60 8.54 2.04
C PHE A 92 -3.38 7.26 2.33
N HIS A 93 -3.81 7.03 3.58
CA HIS A 93 -4.58 5.84 3.92
C HIS A 93 -5.95 5.78 3.25
N GLN A 94 -6.62 6.92 3.05
CA GLN A 94 -7.85 6.98 2.24
C GLN A 94 -7.62 6.56 0.78
N ARG A 95 -6.52 7.01 0.16
CA ARG A 95 -6.13 6.58 -1.19
C ARG A 95 -5.82 5.10 -1.25
N VAL A 96 -5.15 4.57 -0.24
CA VAL A 96 -4.85 3.14 -0.13
C VAL A 96 -6.12 2.31 0.03
N GLN A 97 -7.10 2.77 0.82
CA GLN A 97 -8.43 2.13 0.90
C GLN A 97 -9.13 2.11 -0.46
N LEU A 98 -9.12 3.24 -1.18
CA LEU A 98 -9.68 3.32 -2.52
C LEU A 98 -8.98 2.34 -3.48
N LEU A 99 -7.64 2.26 -3.44
CA LEU A 99 -6.88 1.29 -4.22
C LEU A 99 -7.32 -0.14 -3.92
N ALA A 100 -7.46 -0.51 -2.65
CA ALA A 100 -7.91 -1.85 -2.26
C ALA A 100 -9.30 -2.19 -2.80
N VAL A 101 -10.26 -1.27 -2.71
CA VAL A 101 -11.60 -1.45 -3.28
C VAL A 101 -11.55 -1.63 -4.80
N MET A 102 -10.78 -0.78 -5.50
CA MET A 102 -10.64 -0.87 -6.95
C MET A 102 -9.89 -2.14 -7.39
N ALA A 103 -8.91 -2.58 -6.61
CA ALA A 103 -8.17 -3.81 -6.84
C ALA A 103 -9.02 -5.06 -6.62
N LYS A 104 -9.90 -5.05 -5.63
CA LYS A 104 -10.89 -6.12 -5.48
C LYS A 104 -11.85 -6.15 -6.67
N ALA A 105 -12.39 -4.99 -7.05
CA ALA A 105 -13.30 -4.88 -8.19
C ALA A 105 -12.66 -5.32 -9.51
N LEU A 106 -11.37 -5.07 -9.73
CA LEU A 106 -10.68 -5.54 -10.95
C LEU A 106 -10.49 -7.06 -10.95
N ALA A 107 -10.15 -7.66 -9.80
CA ALA A 107 -10.00 -9.11 -9.68
C ALA A 107 -11.32 -9.86 -9.88
N GLU A 108 -12.44 -9.23 -9.53
CA GLU A 108 -13.80 -9.72 -9.74
C GLU A 108 -14.37 -9.40 -11.14
N ASP A 109 -13.56 -8.86 -12.05
CA ASP A 109 -13.96 -8.41 -13.40
C ASP A 109 -15.06 -7.33 -13.41
N ARG A 110 -15.21 -6.56 -12.33
CA ARG A 110 -16.20 -5.47 -12.17
C ARG A 110 -15.63 -4.09 -12.55
N LEU A 111 -14.31 -3.94 -12.56
CA LEU A 111 -13.64 -2.68 -12.92
C LEU A 111 -13.45 -2.52 -14.43
N LYS A 112 -14.53 -2.15 -15.14
CA LYS A 112 -14.54 -1.92 -16.59
C LYS A 112 -14.69 -0.44 -16.97
N GLY A 113 -14.25 -0.10 -18.17
CA GLY A 113 -14.43 1.22 -18.77
C GLY A 113 -13.28 2.20 -18.53
N HIS A 114 -13.10 3.11 -19.49
CA HIS A 114 -11.98 4.05 -19.54
C HIS A 114 -11.91 4.97 -18.30
N PHE A 115 -13.04 5.52 -17.85
CA PHE A 115 -13.07 6.41 -16.69
C PHE A 115 -12.61 5.73 -15.39
N ARG A 116 -13.00 4.46 -15.19
CA ARG A 116 -12.58 3.69 -14.00
C ARG A 116 -11.09 3.32 -14.05
N LYS A 117 -10.57 2.95 -15.23
CA LYS A 117 -9.13 2.72 -15.43
C LYS A 117 -8.32 4.01 -15.21
N ARG A 118 -8.83 5.17 -15.65
CA ARG A 118 -8.20 6.48 -15.40
C ARG A 118 -8.17 6.81 -13.90
N ALA A 119 -9.30 6.69 -13.21
CA ALA A 119 -9.35 6.92 -11.75
C ALA A 119 -8.38 6.01 -10.97
N LEU A 120 -8.23 4.74 -11.39
CA LEU A 120 -7.26 3.83 -10.79
C LEU A 120 -5.82 4.31 -11.03
N THR A 121 -5.54 4.76 -12.26
CA THR A 121 -4.23 5.30 -12.63
C THR A 121 -3.88 6.53 -11.80
N ASP A 122 -4.80 7.47 -11.67
CA ASP A 122 -4.60 8.71 -10.91
C ASP A 122 -4.35 8.40 -9.43
N ASN A 123 -5.14 7.50 -8.84
CA ASN A 123 -4.96 7.08 -7.45
C ASN A 123 -3.61 6.37 -7.23
N LEU A 124 -3.22 5.48 -8.16
CA LEU A 124 -1.92 4.80 -8.12
C LEU A 124 -0.76 5.79 -8.20
N ASN A 125 -0.84 6.80 -9.07
CA ASN A 125 0.19 7.82 -9.19
C ASN A 125 0.35 8.58 -7.88
N LYS A 126 -0.75 9.00 -7.24
CA LYS A 126 -0.70 9.68 -5.94
C LYS A 126 -0.14 8.80 -4.82
N ILE A 127 -0.48 7.52 -4.78
CA ILE A 127 0.12 6.59 -3.81
C ILE A 127 1.62 6.44 -4.08
N CYS A 128 2.03 6.28 -5.34
CA CYS A 128 3.44 6.14 -5.70
C CYS A 128 4.24 7.40 -5.36
N GLU A 129 3.72 8.58 -5.66
CA GLU A 129 4.32 9.86 -5.26
C GLU A 129 4.57 9.86 -3.74
N THR A 130 3.55 9.59 -2.92
CA THR A 130 3.71 9.55 -1.46
C THR A 130 4.71 8.48 -1.00
N LEU A 131 4.69 7.29 -1.61
CA LEU A 131 5.65 6.22 -1.28
C LEU A 131 7.09 6.64 -1.60
N MET A 132 7.34 7.29 -2.75
CA MET A 132 8.67 7.76 -3.12
C MET A 132 9.21 8.80 -2.12
N PHE A 133 8.37 9.73 -1.66
CA PHE A 133 8.78 10.77 -0.71
C PHE A 133 8.92 10.25 0.73
N LYS A 134 7.98 9.41 1.22
CA LYS A 134 8.02 8.90 2.60
C LYS A 134 9.06 7.80 2.82
N PHE A 135 9.31 6.95 1.82
CA PHE A 135 10.14 5.77 2.02
C PHE A 135 11.60 5.91 1.60
N GLN A 136 12.05 7.08 1.09
CA GLN A 136 13.41 7.32 0.53
C GLN A 136 14.02 6.00 0.14
N ILE A 137 13.48 5.34 -0.91
CA ILE A 137 13.76 3.94 -1.23
C ILE A 137 15.28 3.77 -1.16
N ARG A 138 15.80 3.30 -0.02
CA ARG A 138 17.19 2.91 0.08
C ARG A 138 17.25 1.79 -0.92
N GLU A 139 18.05 1.98 -1.95
CA GLU A 139 18.36 0.93 -2.91
C GLU A 139 18.57 -0.33 -2.09
N VAL A 140 17.60 -1.24 -2.19
CA VAL A 140 17.77 -2.54 -1.60
C VAL A 140 18.76 -3.16 -2.56
N ASP A 141 20.00 -3.35 -2.12
CA ASP A 141 21.01 -4.06 -2.88
C ASP A 141 20.41 -5.42 -3.24
N PHE A 142 19.86 -5.51 -4.44
CA PHE A 142 19.38 -6.76 -4.97
C PHE A 142 20.59 -7.68 -4.98
N LEU A 143 20.45 -8.83 -4.32
CA LEU A 143 21.47 -9.88 -4.27
C LEU A 143 22.12 -10.01 -5.64
N LYS A 144 23.42 -9.68 -5.72
CA LYS A 144 24.24 -10.01 -6.88
C LYS A 144 24.20 -11.53 -7.01
N VAL A 145 23.40 -12.02 -7.93
CA VAL A 145 23.41 -13.43 -8.30
C VAL A 145 24.74 -13.67 -8.99
N ALA A 146 25.55 -14.55 -8.38
CA ALA A 146 26.85 -15.00 -8.89
C ALA A 146 26.70 -15.82 -10.18
#